data_AF-A0A0D2XBK0-F1
#
_entry.id   AF-A0A0D2XBK0-F1
#
_cell.length_a   1.000
_cell.length_b   1.000
_cell.length_c   1.000
_cell.angle_alpha   90.00
_cell.angle_beta   90.00
_cell.angle_gamma   90.00
#
_symmetry.space_group_name_H-M   'P 1'
#
loop_
_entity.id
_entity.type
_entity.pdbx_description
1 polymer ?
#
loop_
_entity_poly.entity_id
_entity_poly.type
_entity_poly.pdbx_seq_one_letter_code
_entity_poly.pdbx_strand_id
1 'polypeptide(L)'
;MQDLEIIASAGASFRPGDIPPPPDGGIEAWTQVAMGWIVIFATWGYVNSFGSFQAHYTSTLPQSPFQISWIGSIQVWFTFFGSAFSGRLLDAGFWIPTFLVGAGLQLIGIFMMSLSTSYWHLMITQGVVTGIGGGIIFAPSLALVATYFEKRRGIAIGLVTTGNSLGGTVYPLVVRALLPSIGMPWTARVLGFINLAGFILVAIFMRPRLPPRQTGPIIDWSAFRDTLYVSYVGGLFFFVWSVYYTFYYVSIYNIPS
;
A
#
# COMPACT_ATOMS: atom_id res chain seq x y z
N MET A 1 3.55 -2.06 30.33
CA MET A 1 4.70 -2.80 29.75
C MET A 1 4.89 -4.14 30.44
N GLN A 2 4.84 -4.21 31.77
CA GLN A 2 4.94 -5.46 32.52
C GLN A 2 3.78 -6.44 32.28
N ASP A 3 2.58 -5.92 31.95
CA ASP A 3 1.44 -6.78 31.60
C ASP A 3 1.57 -7.44 30.23
N LEU A 4 2.33 -6.85 29.29
CA LEU A 4 2.49 -7.41 27.93
C LEU A 4 3.53 -8.55 27.88
N GLU A 5 4.52 -8.55 28.77
CA GLU A 5 5.51 -9.64 28.87
C GLU A 5 4.93 -10.88 29.56
N ILE A 6 4.00 -10.73 30.50
CA ILE A 6 3.27 -11.84 31.13
C ILE A 6 2.29 -12.51 30.13
N ILE A 7 1.83 -11.77 29.11
CA ILE A 7 0.86 -12.26 28.10
C ILE A 7 1.53 -13.16 27.04
N ALA A 8 2.84 -13.05 26.81
CA ALA A 8 3.54 -13.85 25.81
C ALA A 8 3.85 -15.30 26.26
N SER A 9 3.81 -15.60 27.56
CA SER A 9 4.30 -16.88 28.11
C SER A 9 3.25 -17.99 28.25
N ALA A 10 2.00 -17.79 27.86
CA ALA A 10 0.96 -18.81 27.99
C ALA A 10 0.23 -19.04 26.66
N GLY A 11 0.34 -20.27 26.13
CA GLY A 11 -0.46 -20.77 25.00
C GLY A 11 -1.95 -20.91 25.34
N ALA A 12 -2.57 -19.84 25.85
CA ALA A 12 -3.97 -19.81 26.23
C ALA A 12 -4.82 -19.41 25.02
N SER A 13 -5.82 -20.23 24.72
CA SER A 13 -6.91 -19.88 23.80
C SER A 13 -7.65 -18.66 24.37
N PHE A 14 -7.53 -17.50 23.73
CA PHE A 14 -8.23 -16.27 24.11
C PHE A 14 -9.75 -16.49 24.12
N ARG A 15 -10.43 -16.14 25.22
CA ARG A 15 -11.90 -16.08 25.25
C ARG A 15 -12.35 -14.72 24.72
N PRO A 16 -13.51 -14.62 24.04
CA PRO A 16 -14.01 -13.35 23.48
C PRO A 16 -14.19 -12.18 24.48
N GLY A 17 -14.12 -12.45 25.79
CA GLY A 17 -14.19 -11.44 26.86
C GLY A 17 -12.85 -10.87 27.33
N ASP A 18 -11.71 -11.43 26.88
CA ASP A 18 -10.37 -11.04 27.35
C ASP A 18 -9.75 -9.89 26.53
N ILE A 19 -10.38 -9.52 25.41
CA ILE A 19 -9.91 -8.44 24.54
C ILE A 19 -10.58 -7.13 25.01
N PRO A 20 -9.82 -6.16 25.56
CA PRO A 20 -10.40 -4.88 25.97
C PRO A 20 -11.07 -4.22 24.76
N PRO A 21 -12.15 -3.42 24.91
CA PRO A 21 -12.83 -2.79 23.78
C PRO A 21 -11.92 -1.83 22.99
N PRO A 22 -12.27 -1.47 21.74
CA PRO A 22 -11.46 -0.55 20.94
C PRO A 22 -11.25 0.77 21.68
N PRO A 23 -10.01 1.29 21.76
CA PRO A 23 -9.74 2.51 22.52
C PRO A 23 -10.42 3.75 21.92
N ASP A 24 -10.76 3.74 20.62
CA ASP A 24 -11.47 4.81 19.92
C ASP A 24 -10.80 6.21 20.00
N GLY A 25 -9.53 6.25 20.41
CA GLY A 25 -8.75 7.46 20.65
C GLY A 25 -7.51 7.22 21.51
N GLY A 26 -6.94 8.31 22.03
CA GLY A 26 -5.68 8.27 22.76
C GLY A 26 -4.45 8.20 21.84
N ILE A 27 -3.28 8.48 22.41
CA ILE A 27 -2.01 8.52 21.67
C ILE A 27 -1.77 7.20 20.95
N GLU A 28 -2.01 6.07 21.61
CA GLU A 28 -1.79 4.74 21.05
C GLU A 28 -2.58 4.52 19.74
N ALA A 29 -3.89 4.79 19.73
CA ALA A 29 -4.73 4.61 18.55
C ALA A 29 -4.40 5.61 17.43
N TRP A 30 -4.14 6.87 17.78
CA TRP A 30 -3.80 7.90 16.79
C TRP A 30 -2.40 7.70 16.19
N THR A 31 -1.46 7.11 16.94
CA THR A 31 -0.17 6.67 16.37
C THR A 31 -0.39 5.62 15.29
N GLN A 32 -1.33 4.68 15.45
CA GLN A 32 -1.64 3.70 14.41
C GLN A 32 -2.21 4.37 13.15
N VAL A 33 -3.06 5.39 13.31
CA VAL A 33 -3.54 6.21 12.17
C VAL A 33 -2.38 6.87 11.44
N ALA A 34 -1.43 7.47 12.15
CA ALA A 34 -0.25 8.08 11.54
C ALA A 34 0.62 7.04 10.80
N MET A 35 0.80 5.84 11.36
CA MET A 35 1.57 4.78 10.69
C MET A 35 0.84 4.23 9.46
N GLY A 36 -0.47 3.98 9.55
CA GLY A 36 -1.29 3.60 8.40
C GLY A 36 -1.24 4.66 7.29
N TRP A 37 -1.28 5.94 7.67
CA TRP A 37 -1.12 7.06 6.74
C TRP A 37 0.22 7.02 6.00
N ILE A 38 1.34 6.74 6.69
CA ILE A 38 2.66 6.60 6.07
C ILE A 38 2.66 5.43 5.07
N VAL A 39 2.04 4.30 5.42
CA VAL A 39 1.93 3.16 4.49
C VAL A 39 1.15 3.55 3.24
N ILE A 40 -0.01 4.22 3.38
CA ILE A 40 -0.81 4.67 2.23
C ILE A 40 -0.05 5.70 1.39
N PHE A 41 0.63 6.64 2.02
CA PHE A 41 1.48 7.61 1.36
C PHE A 41 2.55 6.90 0.50
N ALA A 42 3.27 5.95 1.09
CA ALA A 42 4.39 5.26 0.43
C ALA A 42 3.96 4.22 -0.62
N THR A 43 2.75 3.67 -0.51
CA THR A 43 2.20 2.68 -1.46
C THR A 43 1.41 3.38 -2.56
N TRP A 44 0.21 3.83 -2.26
CA TRP A 44 -0.70 4.43 -3.22
C TRP A 44 -0.22 5.79 -3.73
N GLY A 45 0.45 6.59 -2.90
CA GLY A 45 1.07 7.82 -3.37
C GLY A 45 2.16 7.57 -4.42
N TYR A 46 2.97 6.52 -4.22
CA TYR A 46 3.96 6.10 -5.22
C TYR A 46 3.30 5.57 -6.50
N VAL A 47 2.28 4.71 -6.39
CA VAL A 47 1.51 4.20 -7.55
C VAL A 47 0.88 5.33 -8.36
N ASN A 48 0.26 6.31 -7.69
CA ASN A 48 -0.39 7.43 -8.35
C ASN A 48 0.60 8.43 -8.98
N SER A 49 1.89 8.35 -8.62
CA SER A 49 2.94 9.12 -9.27
C SER A 49 3.43 8.53 -10.61
N PHE A 50 2.87 7.38 -11.04
CA PHE A 50 3.26 6.70 -12.28
C PHE A 50 3.25 7.63 -13.51
N GLY A 51 2.32 8.58 -13.60
CA GLY A 51 2.24 9.52 -14.72
C GLY A 51 3.54 10.30 -14.96
N SER A 52 4.26 10.68 -13.90
CA SER A 52 5.56 11.35 -14.03
C SER A 52 6.64 10.44 -14.61
N PHE A 53 6.64 9.17 -14.22
CA PHE A 53 7.55 8.17 -14.77
C PHE A 53 7.20 7.83 -16.22
N GLN A 54 5.92 7.70 -16.54
CA GLN A 54 5.45 7.42 -17.90
C GLN A 54 5.89 8.50 -18.89
N ALA A 55 5.79 9.78 -18.51
CA ALA A 55 6.26 10.89 -19.33
C ALA A 55 7.77 10.77 -19.62
N HIS A 56 8.58 10.45 -18.61
CA HIS A 56 10.01 10.22 -18.79
C HIS A 56 10.29 9.02 -19.69
N TYR A 57 9.68 7.87 -19.41
CA TYR A 57 9.89 6.64 -20.18
C TYR A 57 9.54 6.79 -21.65
N THR A 58 8.48 7.54 -21.95
CA THR A 58 8.05 7.80 -23.33
C THR A 58 9.10 8.60 -24.10
N SER A 59 9.87 9.44 -23.41
CA SER A 59 10.95 10.22 -24.03
C SER A 59 12.27 9.45 -24.17
N THR A 60 12.48 8.39 -23.37
CA THR A 60 13.78 7.68 -23.30
C THR A 60 13.77 6.27 -23.87
N LEU A 61 12.60 5.64 -23.97
CA LEU A 61 12.46 4.26 -24.41
C LEU A 61 11.81 4.21 -25.81
N PRO A 62 12.17 3.23 -26.65
CA PRO A 62 11.59 3.08 -28.00
C PRO A 62 10.12 2.59 -28.02
N GLN A 63 9.60 2.15 -26.87
CA GLN A 63 8.25 1.59 -26.73
C GLN A 63 7.18 2.68 -26.86
N SER A 64 6.00 2.30 -27.36
CA SER A 64 4.88 3.23 -27.47
C SER A 64 4.35 3.63 -26.08
N PRO A 65 3.68 4.79 -25.94
CA PRO A 65 3.04 5.20 -24.69
C PRO A 65 2.06 4.14 -24.14
N PHE A 66 1.40 3.39 -25.04
CA PHE A 66 0.52 2.28 -24.68
C PHE A 66 1.28 1.09 -24.09
N GLN A 67 2.45 0.73 -24.64
CA GLN A 67 3.28 -0.32 -24.05
C GLN A 67 3.80 0.10 -22.68
N ILE A 68 4.22 1.36 -22.53
CA ILE A 68 4.74 1.89 -21.27
C ILE A 68 3.66 1.91 -20.19
N SER A 69 2.41 2.26 -20.52
CA SER A 69 1.32 2.32 -19.53
C SER A 69 1.02 0.97 -18.86
N TRP A 70 1.38 -0.15 -19.50
CA TRP A 70 1.27 -1.47 -18.87
C TRP A 70 2.08 -1.58 -17.57
N ILE A 71 3.19 -0.86 -17.42
CA ILE A 71 3.99 -0.89 -16.18
C ILE A 71 3.14 -0.44 -15.00
N GLY A 72 2.45 0.70 -15.13
CA GLY A 72 1.56 1.24 -14.10
C GLY A 72 0.31 0.38 -13.90
N SER A 73 -0.29 -0.12 -14.97
CA SER A 73 -1.46 -1.01 -14.89
C SER A 73 -1.15 -2.31 -14.13
N ILE A 74 -0.01 -2.93 -14.42
CA ILE A 74 0.47 -4.14 -13.74
C ILE A 74 0.80 -3.83 -12.27
N GLN A 75 1.38 -2.66 -11.99
CA GLN A 75 1.62 -2.20 -10.62
C GLN A 75 0.34 -2.14 -9.79
N VAL A 76 -0.71 -1.49 -10.32
CA VAL A 76 -2.02 -1.41 -9.66
C VAL A 76 -2.64 -2.80 -9.49
N TRP A 77 -2.56 -3.63 -10.53
CA TRP A 77 -3.11 -4.99 -10.50
C TRP A 77 -2.46 -5.85 -9.42
N PHE A 78 -1.12 -5.89 -9.35
CA PHE A 78 -0.41 -6.64 -8.30
C PHE A 78 -0.62 -6.04 -6.91
N THR A 79 -0.82 -4.72 -6.80
CA THR A 79 -1.15 -4.08 -5.51
C THR A 79 -2.48 -4.61 -5.00
N PHE A 80 -3.55 -4.59 -5.81
CA PHE A 80 -4.84 -5.14 -5.40
C PHE A 80 -4.80 -6.65 -5.20
N PHE A 81 -4.14 -7.38 -6.11
CA PHE A 81 -4.03 -8.84 -6.04
C PHE A 81 -3.31 -9.27 -4.77
N GLY A 82 -2.14 -8.68 -4.46
CA GLY A 82 -1.41 -8.95 -3.22
C GLY A 82 -2.22 -8.61 -1.97
N SER A 83 -3.01 -7.54 -2.03
CA SER A 83 -3.89 -7.08 -0.94
C SER A 83 -5.00 -8.07 -0.60
N ALA A 84 -5.51 -8.80 -1.59
CA ALA A 84 -6.57 -9.78 -1.39
C ALA A 84 -6.15 -10.93 -0.45
N PHE A 85 -4.87 -11.31 -0.49
CA PHE A 85 -4.35 -12.42 0.32
C PHE A 85 -3.68 -11.96 1.61
N SER A 86 -3.11 -10.76 1.63
CA SER A 86 -2.31 -10.28 2.74
C SER A 86 -3.11 -10.00 4.02
N GLY A 87 -4.41 -9.68 3.90
CA GLY A 87 -5.30 -9.47 5.04
C GLY A 87 -5.34 -10.65 6.03
N ARG A 88 -5.24 -11.88 5.53
CA ARG A 88 -5.21 -13.07 6.40
C ARG A 88 -3.92 -13.26 7.17
N LEU A 89 -2.81 -12.72 6.64
CA LEU A 89 -1.54 -12.78 7.35
C LEU A 89 -1.57 -11.92 8.60
N LEU A 90 -2.29 -10.80 8.57
CA LEU A 90 -2.60 -10.01 9.76
C LEU A 90 -3.47 -10.81 10.73
N ASP A 91 -4.57 -11.41 10.25
CA ASP A 91 -5.47 -12.21 11.09
C ASP A 91 -4.73 -13.36 11.78
N ALA A 92 -3.76 -13.98 11.09
CA ALA A 92 -2.92 -15.06 11.62
C ALA A 92 -1.83 -14.58 12.59
N GLY A 93 -1.73 -13.28 12.89
CA GLY A 93 -0.77 -12.73 13.85
C GLY A 93 0.61 -12.39 13.28
N PHE A 94 0.83 -12.52 11.97
CA PHE A 94 2.14 -12.35 11.34
C PHE A 94 2.42 -10.92 10.87
N TRP A 95 1.93 -9.91 11.58
CA TRP A 95 2.06 -8.50 11.17
C TRP A 95 3.52 -8.10 10.85
N ILE A 96 4.47 -8.31 11.77
CA ILE A 96 5.85 -7.86 11.59
C ILE A 96 6.53 -8.58 10.40
N PRO A 97 6.50 -9.92 10.28
CA PRO A 97 7.02 -10.60 9.10
C PRO A 97 6.39 -10.14 7.79
N THR A 98 5.05 -10.00 7.75
CA THR A 98 4.33 -9.55 6.55
C THR A 98 4.72 -8.13 6.16
N PHE A 99 4.81 -7.23 7.14
CA PHE A 99 5.24 -5.87 6.91
C PHE A 99 6.67 -5.82 6.37
N LEU A 100 7.62 -6.52 6.99
CA LEU A 100 9.03 -6.53 6.56
C LEU A 100 9.20 -7.10 5.15
N VAL A 101 8.46 -8.17 4.81
CA VAL A 101 8.51 -8.74 3.45
C VAL A 101 7.94 -7.78 2.43
N GLY A 102 6.76 -7.20 2.67
CA GLY A 102 6.14 -6.30 1.70
C GLY A 102 6.89 -4.96 1.56
N ALA A 103 7.30 -4.35 2.68
CA ALA A 103 8.13 -3.14 2.67
C ALA A 103 9.50 -3.41 2.02
N GLY A 104 10.12 -4.56 2.32
CA GLY A 104 11.38 -4.98 1.71
C GLY A 104 11.26 -5.16 0.20
N LEU A 105 10.24 -5.89 -0.27
CA LEU A 105 9.98 -6.05 -1.71
C LEU A 105 9.74 -4.70 -2.38
N GLN A 106 8.93 -3.83 -1.79
CA GLN A 106 8.67 -2.51 -2.38
C GLN A 106 9.96 -1.67 -2.48
N LEU A 107 10.78 -1.64 -1.44
CA LEU A 107 12.06 -0.94 -1.44
C LEU A 107 13.03 -1.53 -2.45
N ILE A 108 13.15 -2.86 -2.52
CA ILE A 108 13.99 -3.55 -3.51
C ILE A 108 13.54 -3.15 -4.92
N GLY A 109 12.24 -3.16 -5.22
CA GLY A 109 11.72 -2.73 -6.52
C GLY A 109 12.12 -1.29 -6.86
N ILE A 110 11.98 -0.36 -5.91
CA ILE A 110 12.34 1.06 -6.11
C ILE A 110 13.86 1.23 -6.29
N PHE A 111 14.69 0.56 -5.50
CA PHE A 111 16.15 0.66 -5.62
C PHE A 111 16.68 -0.04 -6.88
N MET A 112 16.13 -1.20 -7.26
CA MET A 112 16.51 -1.90 -8.49
C MET A 112 16.08 -1.13 -9.73
N MET A 113 14.96 -0.40 -9.66
CA MET A 113 14.53 0.53 -10.71
C MET A 113 15.59 1.60 -11.02
N SER A 114 16.47 1.96 -10.06
CA SER A 114 17.58 2.88 -10.33
C SER A 114 18.64 2.32 -11.28
N LEU A 115 18.68 1.00 -11.47
CA LEU A 115 19.62 0.29 -12.34
C LEU A 115 18.97 -0.16 -13.66
N SER A 116 17.67 0.11 -13.83
CA SER A 116 16.90 -0.36 -14.96
C SER A 116 17.18 0.46 -16.23
N THR A 117 17.73 -0.21 -17.24
CA THR A 117 18.05 0.37 -18.55
C THR A 117 17.06 0.00 -19.66
N SER A 118 16.14 -0.94 -19.40
CA SER A 118 15.23 -1.47 -20.40
C SER A 118 13.79 -1.49 -19.89
N TYR A 119 12.84 -1.50 -20.83
CA TYR A 119 11.41 -1.62 -20.53
C TYR A 119 11.10 -2.82 -19.61
N TRP A 120 11.70 -3.98 -19.89
CA TRP A 120 11.45 -5.20 -19.11
C TRP A 120 12.02 -5.12 -17.70
N HIS A 121 13.16 -4.45 -17.50
CA HIS A 121 13.67 -4.18 -16.17
C HIS A 121 12.66 -3.33 -15.37
N LEU A 122 12.12 -2.26 -15.97
CA LEU A 122 11.11 -1.40 -15.34
C LEU A 122 9.79 -2.13 -15.08
N MET A 123 9.33 -2.96 -16.01
CA MET A 123 8.14 -3.79 -15.83
C MET A 123 8.26 -4.70 -14.60
N ILE A 124 9.41 -5.35 -14.43
CA ILE A 124 9.64 -6.25 -13.30
C ILE A 124 9.83 -5.43 -12.02
N THR A 125 10.72 -4.44 -12.01
CA THR A 125 11.07 -3.71 -10.78
C THR A 125 9.92 -2.84 -10.30
N GLN A 126 9.37 -2.00 -11.18
CA GLN A 126 8.30 -1.06 -10.84
C GLN A 126 6.93 -1.73 -10.90
N GLY A 127 6.59 -2.40 -12.00
CA GLY A 127 5.27 -3.04 -12.15
C GLY A 127 5.06 -4.18 -11.16
N VAL A 128 5.87 -5.21 -11.24
CA VAL A 128 5.64 -6.45 -10.48
C VAL A 128 6.10 -6.32 -9.03
N VAL A 129 7.39 -6.01 -8.80
CA VAL A 129 7.99 -6.10 -7.47
C VAL A 129 7.45 -5.02 -6.52
N THR A 130 7.37 -3.76 -6.95
CA THR A 130 6.73 -2.74 -6.08
C THR A 130 5.23 -2.94 -5.90
N GLY A 131 4.53 -3.44 -6.92
CA GLY A 131 3.10 -3.75 -6.83
C GLY A 131 2.82 -4.84 -5.79
N ILE A 132 3.55 -5.95 -5.85
CA ILE A 132 3.44 -7.04 -4.85
C ILE A 132 3.79 -6.52 -3.46
N GLY A 133 4.92 -5.80 -3.32
CA GLY A 133 5.36 -5.27 -2.03
C GLY A 133 4.33 -4.35 -1.39
N GLY A 134 3.81 -3.38 -2.17
CA GLY A 134 2.76 -2.46 -1.72
C GLY A 134 1.45 -3.16 -1.39
N GLY A 135 1.04 -4.16 -2.18
CA GLY A 135 -0.16 -4.96 -1.93
C GLY A 135 -0.08 -5.80 -0.65
N ILE A 136 1.10 -6.34 -0.33
CA ILE A 136 1.30 -7.11 0.90
C ILE A 136 1.07 -6.25 2.14
N ILE A 137 1.47 -4.98 2.14
CA ILE A 137 1.36 -4.11 3.32
C ILE A 137 0.07 -3.28 3.35
N PHE A 138 -0.53 -2.96 2.20
CA PHE A 138 -1.69 -2.05 2.11
C PHE A 138 -2.88 -2.52 2.94
N ALA A 139 -3.45 -3.68 2.61
CA ALA A 139 -4.68 -4.16 3.25
C ALA A 139 -4.48 -4.46 4.75
N PRO A 140 -3.40 -5.14 5.19
CA PRO A 140 -3.09 -5.36 6.60
C PRO A 140 -2.96 -4.06 7.39
N SER A 141 -2.32 -3.04 6.83
CA SER A 141 -2.14 -1.77 7.52
C SER A 141 -3.49 -1.10 7.80
N LEU A 142 -4.38 -1.08 6.81
CA LEU A 142 -5.70 -0.48 6.95
C LEU A 142 -6.60 -1.28 7.90
N ALA A 143 -6.53 -2.61 7.83
CA ALA A 143 -7.25 -3.50 8.73
C ALA A 143 -6.78 -3.33 10.18
N LEU A 144 -5.46 -3.21 10.42
CA LEU A 144 -4.90 -2.97 11.74
C LEU A 144 -5.41 -1.65 12.32
N VAL A 145 -5.37 -0.55 11.57
CA VAL A 145 -5.92 0.74 12.04
C VAL A 145 -7.41 0.62 12.39
N ALA A 146 -8.16 -0.09 11.54
CA ALA A 146 -9.58 -0.33 11.79
C ALA A 146 -9.85 -1.10 13.10
N THR A 147 -8.91 -1.91 13.59
CA THR A 147 -9.07 -2.58 14.89
C THR A 147 -9.03 -1.61 16.07
N TYR A 148 -8.41 -0.43 15.95
CA TYR A 148 -8.28 0.50 17.08
C TYR A 148 -9.52 1.38 17.29
N PHE A 149 -10.48 1.36 16.36
CA PHE A 149 -11.64 2.26 16.37
C PHE A 149 -12.93 1.50 16.04
N GLU A 150 -13.99 1.80 16.78
CA GLU A 150 -15.35 1.35 16.51
C GLU A 150 -16.22 2.55 16.13
N LYS A 151 -16.37 3.51 17.04
CA LYS A 151 -17.20 4.71 16.82
C LYS A 151 -16.56 5.69 15.85
N ARG A 152 -15.24 5.84 15.87
CA ARG A 152 -14.50 6.80 15.02
C ARG A 152 -13.81 6.14 13.84
N ARG A 153 -14.16 4.89 13.52
CA ARG A 153 -13.50 4.10 12.46
C ARG A 153 -13.50 4.80 11.11
N GLY A 154 -14.62 5.41 10.72
CA GLY A 154 -14.72 6.16 9.46
C GLY A 154 -13.76 7.35 9.39
N ILE A 155 -13.61 8.10 10.49
CA ILE A 155 -12.68 9.23 10.58
C ILE A 155 -11.23 8.74 10.54
N ALA A 156 -10.90 7.69 11.29
CA ALA A 156 -9.56 7.11 11.31
C ALA A 156 -9.13 6.62 9.92
N ILE A 157 -9.98 5.84 9.25
CA ILE A 157 -9.73 5.35 7.89
C ILE A 157 -9.66 6.52 6.90
N GLY A 158 -10.58 7.50 7.00
CA GLY A 158 -10.59 8.68 6.15
C GLY A 158 -9.31 9.52 6.29
N LEU A 159 -8.77 9.65 7.50
CA LEU A 159 -7.48 10.30 7.72
C LEU A 159 -6.36 9.50 7.06
N VAL A 160 -6.30 8.19 7.27
CA VAL A 160 -5.30 7.31 6.62
C VAL A 160 -5.33 7.46 5.09
N THR A 161 -6.50 7.52 4.47
CA THR A 161 -6.62 7.64 3.01
C THR A 161 -6.13 8.97 2.46
N THR A 162 -6.11 10.06 3.25
CA THR A 162 -5.52 11.34 2.82
C THR A 162 -4.04 11.23 2.47
N GLY A 163 -3.33 10.24 3.03
CA GLY A 163 -1.93 9.99 2.71
C GLY A 163 -1.70 9.69 1.24
N ASN A 164 -2.71 9.10 0.58
CA ASN A 164 -2.66 8.84 -0.85
C ASN A 164 -2.55 10.14 -1.66
N SER A 165 -3.40 11.13 -1.34
CA SER A 165 -3.43 12.41 -2.06
C SER A 165 -2.14 13.20 -1.85
N LEU A 166 -1.60 13.22 -0.63
CA LEU A 166 -0.34 13.92 -0.37
C LEU A 166 0.82 13.21 -1.06
N GLY A 167 0.89 11.88 -1.00
CA GLY A 167 1.90 11.11 -1.71
C GLY A 167 1.82 11.32 -3.22
N GLY A 168 0.62 11.21 -3.80
CA GLY A 168 0.37 11.49 -5.23
C GLY A 168 0.73 12.91 -5.67
N THR A 169 0.94 13.84 -4.73
CA THR A 169 1.47 15.18 -5.01
C THR A 169 2.98 15.25 -4.81
N VAL A 170 3.49 14.70 -3.69
CA VAL A 170 4.91 14.78 -3.32
C VAL A 170 5.80 13.99 -4.27
N TYR A 171 5.44 12.75 -4.63
CA TYR A 171 6.28 11.92 -5.51
C TYR A 171 6.48 12.57 -6.89
N PRO A 172 5.44 13.04 -7.61
CA PRO A 172 5.62 13.76 -8.88
C PRO A 172 6.47 15.02 -8.76
N LEU A 173 6.31 15.79 -7.67
CA LEU A 173 7.11 17.00 -7.44
C LEU A 173 8.60 16.66 -7.27
N VAL A 174 8.91 15.62 -6.49
CA VAL A 174 10.28 15.14 -6.30
C VAL A 174 10.86 14.64 -7.63
N VAL A 175 10.09 13.85 -8.40
CA VAL A 175 10.53 13.38 -9.73
C VAL A 175 10.78 14.56 -10.65
N ARG A 176 9.86 15.52 -10.76
CA ARG A 176 10.01 16.70 -11.64
C ARG A 176 11.22 17.57 -11.28
N ALA A 177 11.52 17.72 -9.99
CA ALA A 177 12.65 18.55 -9.53
C ALA A 177 14.00 17.85 -9.70
N LEU A 178 14.06 16.54 -9.41
CA LEU A 178 15.31 15.79 -9.36
C LEU A 178 15.68 15.15 -10.69
N LEU A 179 14.71 14.72 -11.48
CA LEU A 179 14.97 14.00 -12.72
C LEU A 179 15.87 14.78 -13.70
N PRO A 180 15.68 16.11 -13.93
CA PRO A 180 16.58 16.88 -14.80
C PRO A 180 17.96 17.14 -14.19
N SER A 181 18.04 17.17 -12.85
CA SER A 181 19.24 17.61 -12.12
C SER A 181 20.21 16.47 -11.83
N ILE A 182 19.70 15.31 -11.41
CA ILE A 182 20.49 14.16 -10.94
C ILE A 182 20.18 12.86 -11.71
N GLY A 183 19.29 12.93 -12.70
CA GLY A 183 18.92 11.80 -13.54
C GLY A 183 18.03 10.76 -12.86
N MET A 184 17.59 9.79 -13.66
CA MET A 184 16.65 8.75 -13.24
C MET A 184 17.18 7.85 -12.11
N PRO A 185 18.44 7.37 -12.15
CA PRO A 185 18.96 6.48 -11.10
C PRO A 185 18.91 7.09 -9.70
N TRP A 186 19.39 8.33 -9.55
CA TRP A 186 19.40 8.99 -8.25
C TRP A 186 18.01 9.46 -7.82
N THR A 187 17.16 9.88 -8.76
CA THR A 187 15.75 10.20 -8.47
C THR A 187 15.04 9.00 -7.85
N ALA A 188 15.18 7.80 -8.44
CA ALA A 188 14.59 6.57 -7.89
C ALA A 188 15.14 6.25 -6.49
N ARG A 189 16.44 6.43 -6.24
CA ARG A 189 17.04 6.22 -4.91
C ARG A 189 16.49 7.18 -3.86
N VAL A 190 16.30 8.45 -4.20
CA VAL A 190 15.71 9.45 -3.28
C VAL A 190 14.30 9.02 -2.87
N LEU A 191 13.49 8.55 -3.82
CA LEU A 191 12.16 8.00 -3.50
C LEU A 191 12.24 6.76 -2.62
N GLY A 192 13.22 5.89 -2.89
CA GLY A 192 13.52 4.73 -2.04
C GLY A 192 13.86 5.14 -0.60
N PHE A 193 14.65 6.19 -0.41
CA PHE A 193 14.98 6.71 0.92
C PHE A 193 13.79 7.34 1.64
N ILE A 194 12.91 8.04 0.91
CA ILE A 194 11.64 8.55 1.47
C ILE A 194 10.79 7.39 2.01
N ASN A 195 10.62 6.33 1.21
CA ASN A 195 9.88 5.14 1.62
C ASN A 195 10.58 4.41 2.77
N LEU A 196 11.90 4.29 2.74
CA LEU A 196 12.68 3.62 3.78
C LEU A 196 12.50 4.32 5.12
N ALA A 197 12.64 5.65 5.16
CA ALA A 197 12.44 6.44 6.37
C ALA A 197 11.02 6.24 6.92
N GLY A 198 10.00 6.29 6.07
CA GLY A 198 8.62 6.02 6.46
C GLY A 198 8.43 4.60 7.01
N PHE A 199 8.95 3.58 6.32
CA PHE A 199 8.80 2.18 6.73
C PHE A 199 9.56 1.83 8.00
N ILE A 200 10.68 2.51 8.30
CA ILE A 200 11.35 2.38 9.59
C ILE A 200 10.42 2.85 10.72
N LEU A 201 9.76 4.00 10.56
CA LEU A 201 8.79 4.49 11.55
C LEU A 201 7.63 3.51 11.74
N VAL A 202 7.09 2.98 10.64
CA VAL A 202 6.01 1.99 10.69
C VAL A 202 6.46 0.71 11.40
N ALA A 203 7.65 0.20 11.12
CA ALA A 203 8.20 -0.98 11.81
C ALA A 203 8.31 -0.74 13.34
N ILE A 204 8.73 0.46 13.73
CA ILE A 204 8.96 0.81 15.14
C ILE A 204 7.65 1.06 15.89
N PHE A 205 6.66 1.71 15.29
CA PHE A 205 5.48 2.20 16.02
C PHE A 205 4.17 1.47 15.72
N MET A 206 4.05 0.77 14.59
CA MET A 206 2.81 0.09 14.23
C MET A 206 2.67 -1.24 14.95
N ARG A 207 1.54 -1.46 15.64
CA ARG A 207 1.34 -2.62 16.51
C ARG A 207 -0.06 -3.24 16.31
N PRO A 208 -0.15 -4.58 16.18
CA PRO A 208 -1.43 -5.26 16.11
C PRO A 208 -2.09 -5.28 17.49
N ARG A 209 -3.41 -5.06 17.53
CA ARG A 209 -4.21 -5.08 18.76
C ARG A 209 -4.83 -6.44 19.06
N LEU A 210 -5.27 -7.16 18.02
CA LEU A 210 -6.03 -8.40 18.18
C LEU A 210 -5.10 -9.61 18.30
N PRO A 211 -5.46 -10.61 19.13
CA PRO A 211 -4.72 -11.85 19.20
C PRO A 211 -4.83 -12.64 17.89
N PRO A 212 -3.82 -13.46 17.54
CA PRO A 212 -3.82 -14.25 16.32
C PRO A 212 -5.03 -15.19 16.21
N ARG A 213 -5.79 -15.09 15.12
CA ARG A 213 -6.84 -16.05 14.75
C ARG A 213 -6.30 -17.04 13.72
N GLN A 214 -5.97 -18.25 14.17
CA GLN A 214 -5.36 -19.29 13.33
C GLN A 214 -6.37 -20.06 12.45
N THR A 215 -7.67 -19.91 12.68
CA THR A 215 -8.72 -20.69 12.01
C THR A 215 -9.50 -19.88 10.97
N GLY A 216 -9.63 -20.44 9.76
CA GLY A 216 -10.52 -19.96 8.70
C GLY A 216 -9.93 -20.10 7.28
N PRO A 217 -10.77 -20.29 6.24
CA PRO A 217 -10.31 -20.51 4.87
C PRO A 217 -9.69 -19.25 4.25
N ILE A 218 -8.69 -19.41 3.36
CA ILE A 218 -8.01 -18.28 2.71
C ILE A 218 -8.98 -17.43 1.90
N ILE A 219 -9.86 -18.10 1.18
CA ILE A 219 -10.98 -17.50 0.47
C ILE A 219 -12.24 -18.07 1.10
N ASP A 220 -13.07 -17.19 1.65
CA ASP A 220 -14.39 -17.58 2.10
C ASP A 220 -15.35 -17.59 0.90
N TRP A 221 -15.41 -18.71 0.19
CA TRP A 221 -16.32 -18.89 -0.95
C TRP A 221 -17.79 -18.72 -0.58
N SER A 222 -18.15 -18.82 0.70
CA SER A 222 -19.51 -18.58 1.16
C SER A 222 -19.89 -17.10 1.08
N ALA A 223 -18.92 -16.18 1.16
CA ALA A 223 -19.16 -14.73 0.98
C ALA A 223 -19.70 -14.39 -0.41
N PHE A 224 -19.31 -15.13 -1.45
CA PHE A 224 -19.83 -14.95 -2.81
C PHE A 224 -21.28 -15.43 -2.99
N ARG A 225 -21.88 -16.03 -1.97
CA ARG A 225 -23.32 -16.35 -1.95
C ARG A 225 -24.17 -15.23 -1.38
N ASP A 226 -23.54 -14.24 -0.73
CA ASP A 226 -24.23 -13.06 -0.24
C ASP A 226 -24.41 -12.04 -1.37
N THR A 227 -25.67 -11.85 -1.77
CA THR A 227 -26.05 -10.92 -2.84
C THR A 227 -25.54 -9.50 -2.57
N LEU A 228 -25.53 -9.04 -1.31
CA LEU A 228 -25.06 -7.71 -0.93
C LEU A 228 -23.55 -7.58 -1.17
N TYR A 229 -22.77 -8.61 -0.79
CA TYR A 229 -21.35 -8.67 -1.04
C TYR A 229 -21.03 -8.69 -2.54
N VAL A 230 -21.71 -9.55 -3.32
CA VAL A 230 -21.50 -9.65 -4.77
C VAL A 230 -21.86 -8.35 -5.49
N SER A 231 -22.97 -7.71 -5.10
CA SER A 231 -23.38 -6.40 -5.64
C SER A 231 -22.33 -5.33 -5.37
N TYR A 232 -21.80 -5.30 -4.16
CA TYR A 232 -20.77 -4.34 -3.75
C TYR A 232 -19.46 -4.55 -4.52
N VAL A 233 -18.99 -5.80 -4.64
CA VAL A 233 -17.78 -6.14 -5.40
C VAL A 233 -17.95 -5.82 -6.88
N GLY A 234 -19.11 -6.15 -7.48
CA GLY A 234 -19.41 -5.82 -8.87
C GLY A 234 -19.43 -4.31 -9.12
N GLY A 235 -20.07 -3.53 -8.24
CA GLY A 235 -20.08 -2.08 -8.32
C GLY A 235 -18.68 -1.46 -8.19
N LEU A 236 -17.87 -1.95 -7.24
CA LEU A 236 -16.48 -1.54 -7.08
C LEU A 236 -15.63 -1.83 -8.32
N PHE A 237 -15.82 -2.99 -8.95
CA PHE A 237 -15.08 -3.37 -10.15
C PHE A 237 -15.26 -2.34 -11.28
N PHE A 238 -16.51 -1.97 -11.59
CA PHE A 238 -16.81 -0.98 -12.62
C PHE A 238 -16.36 0.44 -12.23
N PHE A 239 -16.54 0.80 -10.96
CA PHE A 239 -16.13 2.12 -10.46
C PHE A 239 -14.62 2.33 -10.52
N VAL A 240 -13.83 1.35 -10.07
CA VAL A 240 -12.37 1.40 -10.05
C VAL A 240 -11.80 1.54 -11.46
N TRP A 241 -12.35 0.82 -12.44
CA TRP A 241 -11.97 0.96 -13.85
C TRP A 241 -12.15 2.38 -14.37
N SER A 242 -13.30 2.98 -14.10
CA SER A 242 -13.62 4.37 -14.49
C SER A 242 -12.61 5.35 -13.88
N VAL A 243 -12.37 5.25 -12.58
CA VAL A 243 -11.48 6.15 -11.83
C VAL A 243 -10.04 6.11 -12.35
N TYR A 244 -9.46 4.92 -12.54
CA TYR A 244 -8.08 4.82 -13.02
C TYR A 244 -7.92 5.23 -14.49
N TYR A 245 -8.91 4.92 -15.34
CA TYR A 245 -8.91 5.44 -16.71
C TYR A 245 -8.86 6.97 -16.72
N THR A 246 -9.69 7.64 -15.91
CA THR A 246 -9.66 9.11 -15.82
C THR A 246 -8.31 9.63 -15.30
N PHE A 247 -7.76 9.06 -14.22
CA PHE A 247 -6.49 9.54 -13.66
C PHE A 247 -5.30 9.43 -14.63
N TYR A 248 -5.18 8.31 -15.35
CA TYR A 248 -4.06 8.12 -16.28
C TYR A 248 -4.18 9.01 -17.53
N TYR A 249 -5.38 9.13 -18.11
CA TYR A 249 -5.56 9.81 -19.39
C TYR A 249 -5.76 11.34 -19.28
N VAL A 250 -6.22 11.88 -18.15
CA VAL A 250 -6.36 13.34 -17.97
C VAL A 250 -5.03 14.08 -18.10
N SER A 251 -3.90 13.45 -17.73
CA SER A 251 -2.56 14.05 -17.88
C SER A 251 -2.14 14.23 -19.35
N ILE A 252 -2.70 13.43 -20.27
CA ILE A 252 -2.35 13.40 -21.69
C ILE A 252 -3.11 14.49 -22.46
N TYR A 253 -4.33 14.84 -22.02
CA TYR A 253 -5.18 15.84 -22.67
C TYR A 253 -4.93 17.29 -22.19
N ASN A 254 -4.08 17.50 -21.19
CA ASN A 254 -3.79 18.82 -20.61
C ASN A 254 -2.53 19.50 -21.17
N ILE A 255 -1.94 18.98 -22.26
CA ILE A 255 -0.85 19.66 -22.96
C ILE A 255 -1.50 20.61 -23.99
N PRO A 256 -1.37 21.94 -23.84
CA PRO A 256 -1.86 22.87 -24.86
C PRO A 256 -1.04 22.66 -26.14
N SER A 257 -1.73 22.48 -27.26
CA SER A 257 -1.17 22.53 -28.61
C SER A 257 -0.55 23.88 -28.92
#